data_AF-E8MDC5-F1
#
_entry.id   AF-E8MDC5-F1
#
_cell.length_a   1.000
_cell.length_b   1.000
_cell.length_c   1.000
_cell.angle_alpha   90.00
_cell.angle_beta   90.00
_cell.angle_gamma   90.00
#
_symmetry.space_group_name_H-M   'P 1'
#
loop_
_entity.id
_entity.type
_entity.pdbx_description
1 polymer ?
#
loop_
_entity_poly.entity_id
_entity_poly.type
_entity_poly.pdbx_seq_one_letter_code
_entity_poly.pdbx_strand_id
1 'polypeptide(L)' 'MVHINRSFEVDLQKATVKDLETNNVYRLGTNEVELMKYFLCQPDKLLSKKELIDNIWTKRGVIVEESS' A
#
# COMPACT_ATOMS: atom_id res chain seq x y z
N MET A 1 8.13 3.87 -10.40
CA MET A 1 7.18 4.98 -10.28
C MET A 1 5.89 4.56 -10.94
N VAL A 2 4.75 4.75 -10.28
CA VAL A 2 3.43 4.28 -10.75
C VAL A 2 2.46 5.46 -10.72
N HIS A 3 1.72 5.67 -11.81
CA HIS A 3 0.67 6.68 -11.85
C HIS A 3 -0.69 6.05 -11.59
N ILE A 4 -1.43 6.59 -10.61
CA ILE A 4 -2.77 6.12 -10.24
C ILE A 4 -3.78 7.20 -10.59
N ASN A 5 -4.82 6.84 -11.35
CA ASN A 5 -5.92 7.71 -11.75
C ASN A 5 -5.52 9.04 -12.40
N ARG A 6 -4.28 9.15 -12.91
CA ARG A 6 -3.67 10.39 -13.44
C ARG A 6 -3.53 11.55 -12.44
N SER A 7 -4.06 11.42 -11.22
CA SER A 7 -3.97 12.42 -10.16
C SER A 7 -2.87 12.10 -9.15
N PHE A 8 -2.37 10.86 -9.07
CA PHE A 8 -1.36 10.47 -8.10
C PHE A 8 -0.13 9.85 -8.78
N GLU A 9 1.04 10.19 -8.28
CA GLU A 9 2.32 9.57 -8.63
C GLU A 9 2.90 8.91 -7.39
N VAL A 10 3.18 7.61 -7.49
CA VAL A 10 3.72 6.84 -6.37
C VAL A 10 5.12 6.34 -6.67
N ASP A 11 6.03 6.69 -5.77
CA ASP A 11 7.40 6.19 -5.74
C ASP A 11 7.57 5.24 -4.54
N LEU A 12 7.48 3.94 -4.82
CA LEU A 12 7.65 2.89 -3.83
C LEU A 12 9.10 2.69 -3.38
N GLN A 13 10.09 3.22 -4.12
CA GLN A 13 11.49 3.19 -3.69
C GLN A 13 11.74 4.29 -2.65
N LYS A 14 11.14 5.46 -2.85
CA LYS A 14 11.21 6.59 -1.90
C LYS A 14 10.15 6.56 -0.81
N ALA A 15 9.22 5.60 -0.88
CA ALA A 15 8.06 5.52 -0.01
C ALA A 15 7.27 6.84 0.01
N THR A 16 6.97 7.39 -1.17
CA THR A 16 6.24 8.66 -1.29
C THR A 16 5.10 8.58 -2.29
N VAL A 17 3.99 9.24 -1.98
CA VAL A 17 2.88 9.52 -2.89
C VAL A 17 2.82 11.02 -3.11
N LYS A 18 2.84 11.43 -4.38
CA LYS A 18 2.64 12.81 -4.79
C LYS A 18 1.24 12.94 -5.38
N ASP A 19 0.46 13.86 -4.83
CA ASP A 19 -0.76 14.35 -5.44
C ASP A 19 -0.38 15.39 -6.50
N LEU A 20 -0.80 15.17 -7.74
CA LEU A 20 -0.50 16.02 -8.89
C LEU A 20 -1.45 17.22 -8.99
N GLU A 21 -2.63 17.18 -8.35
CA GLU A 21 -3.57 18.29 -8.33
C GLU A 21 -3.15 19.34 -7.29
N THR A 22 -2.80 18.89 -6.08
CA THR A 22 -2.39 19.79 -4.99
C THR A 22 -0.88 19.99 -4.89
N ASN A 23 -0.10 19.20 -5.62
CA ASN A 23 1.37 19.14 -5.56
C ASN A 23 1.93 18.74 -4.19
N ASN A 24 1.09 18.17 -3.31
CA ASN A 24 1.49 17.69 -1.99
C ASN A 24 2.19 16.34 -2.06
N VAL A 25 3.13 16.11 -1.15
CA VAL A 25 3.88 14.85 -1.04
C VAL A 25 3.64 14.23 0.33
N TYR A 26 3.14 13.01 0.32
CA TYR A 26 2.89 12.18 1.49
C TYR A 26 3.95 11.09 1.58
N ARG A 27 4.47 10.83 2.80
CA ARG A 27 5.34 9.69 3.06
C ARG A 27 4.51 8.49 3.46
N LEU A 28 4.85 7.34 2.90
CA LEU A 28 4.26 6.06 3.22
C LEU A 28 5.08 5.38 4.33
N GLY A 29 4.38 4.83 5.30
CA GLY A 29 4.93 3.90 6.27
C GLY A 29 5.26 2.55 5.63
N THR A 30 6.06 1.75 6.32
CA THR A 30 6.58 0.50 5.77
C THR A 30 5.48 -0.51 5.42
N ASN A 31 4.36 -0.53 6.15
CA ASN A 31 3.24 -1.42 5.84
C ASN A 31 2.41 -0.92 4.65
N GLU A 32 2.26 0.39 4.50
CA GLU A 32 1.53 0.99 3.38
C GLU A 32 2.27 0.74 2.06
N VAL A 33 3.61 0.81 2.07
CA VAL A 33 4.45 0.44 0.92
C VAL A 33 4.27 -1.03 0.54
N GLU A 34 4.31 -1.94 1.52
CA GLU A 34 4.12 -3.38 1.26
C GLU A 34 2.70 -3.70 0.79
N LEU A 35 1.69 -3.05 1.37
CA LEU A 35 0.30 -3.14 0.92
C LEU A 35 0.16 -2.70 -0.54
N MET A 36 0.75 -1.55 -0.90
CA MET A 36 0.75 -1.07 -2.27
C MET A 36 1.46 -2.02 -3.23
N LYS A 37 2.62 -2.57 -2.86
CA LYS A 37 3.30 -3.58 -3.66
C LYS A 37 2.41 -4.81 -3.87
N TYR A 38 1.75 -5.27 -2.81
CA TYR A 38 0.87 -6.43 -2.87
C TYR A 38 -0.31 -6.20 -3.82
N PHE A 39 -0.96 -5.03 -3.75
CA PHE A 39 -2.02 -4.66 -4.69
C PHE A 39 -1.55 -4.58 -6.14
N LEU A 40 -0.37 -4.00 -6.38
CA LEU A 40 0.18 -3.90 -7.74
C LEU A 40 0.60 -5.25 -8.32
N CYS A 41 0.97 -6.22 -7.48
CA CYS A 41 1.31 -7.58 -7.92
C CYS A 41 0.09 -8.44 -8.25
N GLN A 42 -1.11 -8.07 -7.77
CA GLN A 42 -2.34 -8.82 -7.99
C GLN A 42 -3.46 -7.89 -8.51
N PRO A 43 -3.29 -7.28 -9.72
CA PRO A 43 -4.35 -6.47 -10.31
C PRO A 43 -5.62 -7.32 -10.49
N ASP A 44 -6.78 -6.69 -10.29
CA ASP A 44 -8.12 -7.27 -10.48
C ASP A 44 -8.48 -8.47 -9.58
N LYS A 45 -7.65 -8.79 -8.58
CA LYS A 45 -8.00 -9.79 -7.57
C LYS A 45 -8.69 -9.13 -6.38
N LEU A 46 -9.86 -9.65 -6.01
CA LEU A 46 -10.47 -9.31 -4.73
C LEU A 46 -9.64 -9.94 -3.60
N LEU A 47 -9.16 -9.11 -2.69
CA LEU A 47 -8.33 -9.54 -1.56
C LEU A 47 -9.13 -9.44 -0.28
N SER A 48 -9.18 -10.53 0.48
CA SER A 48 -9.83 -10.53 1.79
C SER A 48 -8.98 -9.80 2.83
N LYS A 49 -9.63 -9.22 3.84
CA LYS A 49 -8.93 -8.59 4.99
C LYS A 49 -7.92 -9.55 5.63
N LYS A 50 -8.29 -10.83 5.76
CA LYS A 50 -7.43 -11.88 6.30
C LYS A 50 -6.18 -12.10 5.44
N GLU A 51 -6.33 -12.21 4.11
CA GLU A 51 -5.18 -12.34 3.20
C GLU A 51 -4.23 -11.14 3.30
N LEU A 52 -4.75 -9.93 3.47
CA LEU A 52 -3.93 -8.73 3.62
C LEU A 52 -3.14 -8.74 4.93
N ILE A 53 -3.81 -9.06 6.05
CA ILE A 53 -3.17 -9.15 7.37
C ILE A 53 -2.05 -10.20 7.33
N ASP A 54 -2.35 -11.41 6.83
CA ASP A 54 -1.38 -12.50 6.79
C ASP A 54 -0.16 -12.19 5.92
N ASN A 55 -0.37 -11.55 4.76
CA ASN A 55 0.72 -11.30 3.81
C ASN A 55 1.55 -10.05 4.13
N ILE A 56 1.02 -9.09 4.85
CA ILE A 56 1.68 -7.78 5.05
C ILE A 56 2.10 -7.58 6.51
N TRP A 57 1.25 -7.93 7.47
CA TRP A 57 1.51 -7.73 8.89
C TRP A 57 2.11 -8.99 9.54
N THR A 58 1.44 -10.14 9.38
CA THR A 58 1.85 -11.39 10.05
C THR A 58 3.21 -11.89 9.54
N LYS A 59 3.47 -11.80 8.22
CA LYS A 59 4.79 -12.13 7.63
C LYS A 59 5.95 -11.30 8.18
N ARG A 60 5.67 -10.15 8.80
CA ARG A 60 6.69 -9.26 9.41
C ARG A 60 6.73 -9.39 10.93
N GLY A 61 6.02 -10.36 11.50
CA GLY A 61 5.94 -10.58 12.94
C GLY A 61 5.04 -9.60 13.69
N VAL A 62 4.19 -8.85 12.98
CA VAL A 62 3.22 -7.95 13.60
C VAL A 62 1.93 -8.74 13.86
N ILE A 63 1.57 -8.88 15.14
CA ILE A 63 0.30 -9.49 15.56
C ILE A 63 -0.77 -8.41 15.48
N VAL A 64 -1.77 -8.62 14.63
CA VAL A 64 -2.96 -7.77 14.53
C VAL A 64 -4.08 -8.49 15.26
N GLU A 65 -4.57 -7.92 16.37
CA GLU A 65 -5.72 -8.49 17.06
C GLU A 65 -6.99 -8.30 16.23
N GLU A 66 -7.71 -9.39 15.99
CA GLU A 66 -9.06 -9.34 15.41
C GLU A 66 -10.02 -8.81 16.48
N SER A 67 -10.25 -7.50 16.50
CA SER A 67 -11.41 -6.96 17.22
C SER A 67 -12.67 -7.22 16.39
N SER A 68 -13.53 -8.08 16.93
CA SER A 68 -14.86 -8.46 16.39
C SER A 68 -15.87 -7.32 16.41
#